data_AF-A0A7X7N940-F1
#
_entry.id   AF-A0A7X7N940-F1
#
_cell.length_a   1.000
_cell.length_b   1.000
_cell.length_c   1.000
_cell.angle_alpha   90.00
_cell.angle_beta   90.00
_cell.angle_gamma   90.00
#
_symmetry.space_group_name_H-M   'P 1'
#
loop_
_entity.id
_entity.type
_entity.pdbx_description
1 polymer ?
#
loop_
_entity_poly.entity_id
_entity_poly.type
_entity_poly.pdbx_seq_one_letter_code
_entity_poly.pdbx_strand_id
1 'polypeptide(L)'
;MKIRVWQWILVFVLFSNLGSLGMEFDFTKGLSSWQRVPDVPGCAELEQRNGIPVAVVRGMGKNGGFQTRPLRLGVDLSAEKPYEVMARFWNLGVERGVVGFSVCCNDSSGRRLVQHSCWSSGECGAEPHAQERRLVVGPGSLCPYPAGTDHLVVRFSFWSKDGAAGALAVERVVLTEQELKEDAWPPSIVVTCGDLSTRFEARSFWTPYRLDYRGVRLGKDSFGSHWGTTVTFRGMRGFVGSGHRENEDEVVESVELLRDGEKVDVVALGRGKTELALTGREFLFRKHSSLCGKLRLVCETRLTGEVLEETVTMRCDEDLPMSLVYHFMHPWLVTMSDYLAEGLDGKIIAGEFVGDGGGRIEVPVKWSAVYSRQLGKGTVTSIVETPQGYPWKIHYWDRKDIYRKHYFVAFQNATIPPGIDLRYRLRTRAFECDAESWHQRAMELGRRGIVTD
;
A
#
# COMPACT_ATOMS: atom_id res chain seq x y z
N MET A 1 46.28 45.44 13.41
CA MET A 1 45.15 45.36 12.46
C MET A 1 45.63 44.75 11.14
N LYS A 2 45.41 43.46 10.92
CA LYS A 2 45.50 42.81 9.60
C LYS A 2 44.36 41.80 9.55
N ILE A 3 43.32 42.14 8.79
CA ILE A 3 42.15 41.31 8.56
C ILE A 3 42.56 40.26 7.52
N ARG A 4 42.53 38.97 7.90
CA ARG A 4 42.65 37.85 6.97
C ARG A 4 41.24 37.52 6.46
N VAL A 5 41.00 37.80 5.18
CA VAL A 5 39.81 37.34 4.46
C VAL A 5 40.05 35.87 4.10
N TRP A 6 39.20 34.98 4.62
CA TRP A 6 39.15 33.57 4.21
C TRP A 6 38.25 33.46 2.99
N GLN A 7 38.85 33.07 1.87
CA GLN A 7 38.17 32.80 0.61
C GLN A 7 37.63 31.37 0.67
N TRP A 8 36.31 31.23 0.78
CA TRP A 8 35.63 29.94 0.70
C TRP A 8 35.66 29.46 -0.76
N ILE A 9 36.44 28.41 -1.04
CA ILE A 9 36.32 27.65 -2.28
C ILE A 9 35.08 26.75 -2.14
N LEU A 10 34.04 27.09 -2.89
CA LEU A 10 32.85 26.27 -3.07
C LEU A 10 33.25 25.05 -3.91
N VAL A 11 33.45 23.90 -3.26
CA VAL A 11 33.63 22.62 -3.97
C VAL A 11 32.26 22.17 -4.48
N PHE A 12 32.00 22.43 -5.76
CA PHE A 12 30.98 21.71 -6.51
C PHE A 12 31.42 20.24 -6.59
N VAL A 13 30.73 19.36 -5.86
CA VAL A 13 30.83 17.92 -6.09
C VAL A 13 30.07 17.61 -7.38
N LEU A 14 30.80 17.63 -8.50
CA LEU A 14 30.42 16.96 -9.73
C LEU A 14 30.47 15.45 -9.46
N PHE A 15 29.30 14.82 -9.30
CA PHE A 15 29.18 13.37 -9.46
C PHE A 15 29.37 13.03 -10.93
N SER A 16 30.61 12.80 -11.35
CA SER A 16 30.95 12.20 -12.63
C SER A 16 31.07 10.68 -12.48
N ASN A 17 30.09 9.98 -13.04
CA ASN A 17 30.16 8.67 -13.68
C ASN A 17 31.31 7.71 -13.28
N LEU A 18 30.95 6.74 -12.44
CA LEU A 18 31.33 5.34 -12.66
C LEU A 18 30.06 4.66 -13.20
N GLY A 19 30.13 4.19 -14.44
CA GLY A 19 28.97 3.99 -15.33
C GLY A 19 27.93 2.99 -14.82
N SER A 20 26.74 3.50 -14.50
CA SER A 20 25.50 2.78 -14.73
C SER A 20 25.04 3.08 -16.16
N LEU A 21 24.72 2.04 -16.94
CA LEU A 21 24.03 2.21 -18.22
C LEU A 21 22.61 2.71 -17.91
N GLY A 22 22.42 4.03 -18.03
CA GLY A 22 21.12 4.68 -17.89
C GLY A 22 20.46 4.90 -19.26
N MET A 23 19.16 4.63 -19.37
CA MET A 23 18.35 4.98 -20.53
C MET A 23 17.42 6.13 -20.17
N GLU A 24 17.44 7.21 -20.96
CA GLU A 24 16.60 8.38 -20.73
C GLU A 24 15.63 8.59 -21.90
N PHE A 25 14.36 8.80 -21.54
CA PHE A 25 13.29 9.22 -22.41
C PHE A 25 12.88 10.63 -22.01
N ASP A 26 13.45 11.60 -22.69
CA ASP A 26 13.01 12.99 -22.66
C ASP A 26 12.24 13.34 -23.93
N PHE A 27 11.88 14.61 -24.06
CA PHE A 27 11.13 15.14 -25.18
C PHE A 27 11.95 16.09 -26.07
N THR A 28 13.28 16.08 -25.94
CA THR A 28 14.18 16.93 -26.74
C THR A 28 14.15 16.56 -28.22
N LYS A 29 13.90 15.28 -28.53
CA LYS A 29 13.74 14.74 -29.89
C LYS A 29 12.27 14.56 -30.29
N GLY A 30 11.34 15.15 -29.54
CA GLY A 30 9.90 14.99 -29.76
C GLY A 30 9.33 13.68 -29.20
N LEU A 31 8.21 13.21 -29.78
CA LEU A 31 7.45 12.06 -29.26
C LEU A 31 7.84 10.72 -29.92
N SER A 32 8.89 10.65 -30.75
CA SER A 32 9.17 9.48 -31.60
C SER A 32 9.49 8.19 -30.83
N SER A 33 10.02 8.30 -29.61
CA SER A 33 10.32 7.15 -28.73
C SER A 33 9.10 6.68 -27.92
N TRP A 34 7.93 7.24 -28.21
CA TRP A 34 6.70 7.03 -27.46
C TRP A 34 5.55 6.60 -28.37
N GLN A 35 4.59 5.90 -27.78
CA GLN A 35 3.42 5.33 -28.41
C GLN A 35 2.16 5.81 -27.69
N ARG A 36 1.16 6.21 -28.48
CA ARG A 36 -0.19 6.57 -28.01
C ARG A 36 -1.05 5.32 -27.93
N VAL A 37 -1.88 5.20 -26.89
CA VAL A 37 -2.74 4.03 -26.71
C VAL A 37 -4.14 4.45 -26.25
N PRO A 38 -5.19 4.35 -27.09
CA PRO A 38 -5.13 4.09 -28.53
C PRO A 38 -4.42 5.21 -29.29
N ASP A 39 -3.93 4.93 -30.50
CA ASP A 39 -3.27 5.94 -31.34
C ASP A 39 -4.30 6.93 -31.91
N VAL A 40 -4.66 7.90 -31.08
CA VAL A 40 -5.66 8.93 -31.39
C VAL A 40 -4.96 10.30 -31.38
N PRO A 41 -5.12 11.12 -32.43
CA PRO A 41 -4.62 12.48 -32.45
C PRO A 41 -5.10 13.30 -31.23
N GLY A 42 -4.21 14.14 -30.68
CA GLY A 42 -4.51 15.00 -29.52
C GLY A 42 -4.42 14.32 -28.15
N CYS A 43 -4.14 13.01 -28.07
CA CYS A 43 -3.96 12.34 -26.78
C CYS A 43 -2.59 12.61 -26.13
N ALA A 44 -1.61 13.08 -26.91
CA ALA A 44 -0.30 13.51 -26.43
C ALA A 44 0.30 14.57 -27.38
N GLU A 45 0.68 15.72 -26.82
CA GLU A 45 1.24 16.87 -27.53
C GLU A 45 2.52 17.36 -26.84
N LEU A 46 3.43 17.95 -27.61
CA LEU A 46 4.64 18.55 -27.07
C LEU A 46 4.34 19.98 -26.62
N GLU A 47 4.67 20.32 -25.38
CA GLU A 47 4.58 21.68 -24.85
C GLU A 47 5.91 22.10 -24.22
N GLN A 48 6.08 23.40 -24.00
CA GLN A 48 7.19 23.96 -23.23
C GLN A 48 6.68 24.33 -21.84
N ARG A 49 7.30 23.78 -20.78
CA ARG A 49 7.02 24.17 -19.40
C ARG A 49 8.31 24.58 -18.72
N ASN A 50 8.37 25.84 -18.28
CA ASN A 50 9.57 26.44 -17.68
C ASN A 50 10.83 26.27 -18.54
N GLY A 51 10.68 26.34 -19.87
CA GLY A 51 11.78 26.17 -20.84
C GLY A 51 12.21 24.72 -21.08
N ILE A 52 11.49 23.74 -20.53
CA ILE A 52 11.75 22.30 -20.70
C ILE A 52 10.65 21.71 -21.60
N PRO A 53 11.01 20.92 -22.63
CA PRO A 53 10.03 20.19 -23.43
C PRO A 53 9.37 19.09 -22.59
N VAL A 54 8.05 19.08 -22.60
CA VAL A 54 7.22 18.07 -21.90
C VAL A 54 6.21 17.46 -22.88
N ALA A 55 5.78 16.24 -22.63
CA ALA A 55 4.60 15.67 -23.30
C ALA A 55 3.36 15.88 -22.42
N VAL A 56 2.41 16.69 -22.90
CA VAL A 56 1.10 16.81 -22.29
C VAL A 56 0.20 15.70 -22.81
N VAL A 57 -0.10 14.75 -21.94
CA VAL A 57 -0.91 13.57 -22.23
C VAL A 57 -2.31 13.77 -21.66
N ARG A 58 -3.34 13.51 -22.47
CA ARG A 58 -4.75 13.68 -22.10
C ARG A 58 -5.47 12.33 -22.10
N GLY A 59 -6.34 12.14 -21.11
CA GLY A 59 -7.18 10.95 -21.02
C GLY A 59 -8.18 10.88 -22.18
N MET A 60 -8.14 9.78 -22.93
CA MET A 60 -9.06 9.52 -24.04
C MET A 60 -9.65 8.11 -23.91
N GLY A 61 -10.98 8.00 -24.00
CA GLY A 61 -11.68 6.73 -23.90
C GLY A 61 -11.57 6.06 -22.53
N LYS A 62 -11.88 4.76 -22.47
CA LYS A 62 -11.95 4.00 -21.20
C LYS A 62 -10.60 3.60 -20.61
N ASN A 63 -9.57 3.45 -21.46
CA ASN A 63 -8.22 3.03 -21.06
C ASN A 63 -7.17 3.66 -22.01
N GLY A 64 -7.11 4.99 -21.97
CA GLY A 64 -6.16 5.78 -22.74
C GLY A 64 -4.77 5.75 -22.11
N GLY A 65 -3.76 6.22 -22.84
CA GLY A 65 -2.41 6.31 -22.32
C GLY A 65 -1.35 6.69 -23.33
N PHE A 66 -0.15 6.83 -22.80
CA PHE A 66 1.07 7.20 -23.50
C PHE A 66 2.21 6.39 -22.89
N GLN A 67 2.95 5.67 -23.71
CA GLN A 67 3.95 4.72 -23.23
C GLN A 67 5.22 4.77 -24.08
N THR A 68 6.33 4.32 -23.53
CA THR A 68 7.57 4.18 -24.31
C THR A 68 7.40 3.15 -25.43
N ARG A 69 8.31 3.16 -26.42
CA ARG A 69 8.53 1.97 -27.24
C ARG A 69 8.79 0.73 -26.36
N PRO A 70 8.53 -0.50 -26.85
CA PRO A 70 8.95 -1.73 -26.19
C PRO A 70 10.46 -1.71 -25.88
N LEU A 71 10.81 -2.07 -24.64
CA LEU A 71 12.17 -2.25 -24.15
C LEU A 71 12.41 -3.74 -23.93
N ARG A 72 13.06 -4.39 -24.89
CA ARG A 72 13.22 -5.86 -24.92
C ARG A 72 14.27 -6.32 -23.91
N LEU A 73 13.91 -7.31 -23.10
CA LEU A 73 14.87 -8.00 -22.23
C LEU A 73 15.84 -8.83 -23.09
N GLY A 74 17.12 -8.81 -22.74
CA GLY A 74 18.22 -9.39 -23.52
C GLY A 74 18.69 -8.57 -24.74
N VAL A 75 18.03 -7.44 -25.04
CA VAL A 75 18.39 -6.56 -26.17
C VAL A 75 18.59 -5.12 -25.71
N ASP A 76 17.53 -4.48 -25.20
CA ASP A 76 17.57 -3.12 -24.66
C ASP A 76 17.97 -3.10 -23.19
N LEU A 77 17.54 -4.12 -22.44
CA LEU A 77 17.70 -4.25 -20.99
C LEU A 77 18.21 -5.66 -20.67
N SER A 78 18.99 -5.83 -19.59
CA SER A 78 19.36 -7.16 -19.11
C SER A 78 18.18 -7.86 -18.43
N ALA A 79 17.98 -9.15 -18.72
CA ALA A 79 16.97 -9.97 -18.04
C ALA A 79 17.37 -10.31 -16.59
N GLU A 80 18.66 -10.26 -16.29
CA GLU A 80 19.25 -10.67 -15.00
C GLU A 80 19.42 -9.51 -14.02
N LYS A 81 19.15 -8.28 -14.44
CA LYS A 81 19.35 -7.07 -13.63
C LYS A 81 18.02 -6.38 -13.32
N PRO A 82 17.84 -5.88 -12.08
CA PRO A 82 16.79 -4.94 -11.79
C PRO A 82 17.09 -3.56 -12.40
N TYR A 83 16.05 -2.79 -12.69
CA TYR A 83 16.13 -1.40 -13.16
C TYR A 83 15.25 -0.52 -12.27
N GLU A 84 15.82 0.59 -11.79
CA GLU A 84 15.03 1.68 -11.22
C GLU A 84 14.44 2.50 -12.37
N VAL A 85 13.12 2.54 -12.44
CA VAL A 85 12.36 3.39 -13.37
C VAL A 85 11.88 4.61 -12.60
N MET A 86 12.40 5.77 -12.96
CA MET A 86 11.99 7.07 -12.42
C MET A 86 11.24 7.86 -13.47
N ALA A 87 10.15 8.51 -13.08
CA ALA A 87 9.48 9.52 -13.90
C ALA A 87 9.33 10.82 -13.13
N ARG A 88 9.52 11.93 -13.84
CA ARG A 88 9.14 13.26 -13.38
C ARG A 88 8.01 13.79 -14.25
N PHE A 89 6.92 14.22 -13.63
CA PHE A 89 5.71 14.66 -14.32
C PHE A 89 4.88 15.60 -13.46
N TRP A 90 3.96 16.35 -14.05
CA TRP A 90 2.95 17.12 -13.35
C TRP A 90 1.59 16.46 -13.53
N ASN A 91 0.85 16.32 -12.44
CA ASN A 91 -0.58 16.05 -12.53
C ASN A 91 -1.29 17.38 -12.84
N LEU A 92 -1.84 17.53 -14.04
CA LEU A 92 -2.52 18.76 -14.47
C LEU A 92 -4.00 18.78 -14.06
N GLY A 93 -4.48 17.72 -13.41
CA GLY A 93 -5.86 17.56 -12.98
C GLY A 93 -6.46 16.27 -13.49
N VAL A 94 -7.23 15.60 -12.63
CA VAL A 94 -8.04 14.44 -12.96
C VAL A 94 -9.50 14.83 -12.71
N GLU A 95 -10.24 15.00 -13.80
CA GLU A 95 -11.66 15.36 -13.77
C GLU A 95 -12.54 14.14 -13.57
N ARG A 96 -12.19 13.03 -14.24
CA ARG A 96 -12.96 11.78 -14.18
C ARG A 96 -12.04 10.57 -14.31
N GLY A 97 -12.23 9.57 -13.44
CA GLY A 97 -11.48 8.32 -13.46
C GLY A 97 -10.18 8.32 -12.66
N VAL A 98 -9.24 7.48 -13.08
CA VAL A 98 -7.94 7.25 -12.46
C VAL A 98 -6.84 7.47 -13.48
N VAL A 99 -5.82 8.20 -13.08
CA VAL A 99 -4.58 8.36 -13.85
C VAL A 99 -3.46 7.63 -13.14
N GLY A 100 -2.55 7.01 -13.88
CA GLY A 100 -1.44 6.28 -13.27
C GLY A 100 -0.17 6.24 -14.10
N PHE A 101 0.95 6.10 -13.40
CA PHE A 101 2.29 5.83 -13.92
C PHE A 101 2.67 4.40 -13.53
N SER A 102 3.03 3.57 -14.50
CA SER A 102 3.26 2.14 -14.30
C SER A 102 4.33 1.58 -15.22
N VAL A 103 4.91 0.45 -14.83
CA VAL A 103 5.73 -0.39 -15.71
C VAL A 103 4.92 -1.64 -16.05
N CYS A 104 4.71 -1.91 -17.33
CA CYS A 104 4.00 -3.10 -17.80
C CYS A 104 5.00 -4.12 -18.35
N CYS A 105 4.95 -5.35 -17.86
CA CYS A 105 5.70 -6.47 -18.43
C CYS A 105 4.78 -7.21 -19.41
N ASN A 106 5.23 -7.40 -20.63
CA ASN A 106 4.45 -8.07 -21.68
C ASN A 106 5.21 -9.30 -22.20
N ASP A 107 4.46 -10.28 -22.71
CA ASP A 107 5.03 -11.38 -23.47
C ASP A 107 5.35 -10.97 -24.91
N SER A 108 5.94 -11.88 -25.67
CA SER A 108 6.39 -11.65 -27.06
C SER A 108 5.25 -11.33 -28.04
N SER A 109 3.99 -11.65 -27.68
CA SER A 109 2.81 -11.29 -28.46
C SER A 109 2.30 -9.87 -28.18
N GLY A 110 2.88 -9.19 -27.17
CA GLY A 110 2.42 -7.89 -26.68
C GLY A 110 1.29 -7.99 -25.65
N ARG A 111 0.95 -9.19 -25.18
CA ARG A 111 -0.04 -9.36 -24.10
C ARG A 111 0.60 -9.01 -22.76
N ARG A 112 -0.09 -8.18 -21.98
CA ARG A 112 0.35 -7.76 -20.65
C ARG A 112 0.26 -8.91 -19.66
N LEU A 113 1.40 -9.28 -19.08
CA LEU A 113 1.52 -10.28 -18.03
C LEU A 113 1.26 -9.66 -16.65
N VAL A 114 1.84 -8.48 -16.40
CA VAL A 114 1.62 -7.72 -15.16
C VAL A 114 1.76 -6.21 -15.43
N GLN A 115 1.09 -5.42 -14.60
CA GLN A 115 1.29 -3.98 -14.51
C GLN A 115 1.69 -3.63 -13.08
N HIS A 116 2.90 -3.13 -12.92
CA HIS A 116 3.39 -2.63 -11.64
C HIS A 116 3.09 -1.14 -11.55
N SER A 117 2.11 -0.77 -10.72
CA SER A 117 1.74 0.64 -10.51
C SER A 117 2.79 1.34 -9.63
N CYS A 118 3.44 2.36 -10.17
CA CYS A 118 4.37 3.20 -9.41
C CYS A 118 3.61 4.36 -8.74
N TRP A 119 2.58 4.88 -9.40
CA TRP A 119 1.72 5.92 -8.85
C TRP A 119 0.35 5.88 -9.52
N SER A 120 -0.69 6.22 -8.77
CA SER A 120 -2.02 6.46 -9.31
C SER A 120 -2.76 7.51 -8.49
N SER A 121 -3.63 8.27 -9.16
CA SER A 121 -4.50 9.26 -8.54
C SER A 121 -5.89 9.20 -9.17
N GLY A 122 -6.93 9.28 -8.35
CA GLY A 122 -8.32 9.36 -8.79
C GLY A 122 -8.79 10.80 -9.03
N GLU A 123 -10.11 10.97 -9.22
CA GLU A 123 -10.78 12.27 -9.33
C GLU A 123 -10.36 13.22 -8.21
N CYS A 124 -9.64 14.29 -8.55
CA CYS A 124 -9.27 15.34 -7.61
C CYS A 124 -8.76 16.60 -8.33
N GLY A 125 -9.39 17.73 -8.03
CA GLY A 125 -8.97 19.08 -8.47
C GLY A 125 -7.85 19.67 -7.62
N ALA A 126 -6.72 18.97 -7.48
CA ALA A 126 -5.53 19.55 -6.85
C ALA A 126 -4.84 20.52 -7.83
N GLU A 127 -4.17 21.55 -7.31
CA GLU A 127 -3.35 22.41 -8.15
C GLU A 127 -2.18 21.61 -8.75
N PRO A 128 -1.83 21.87 -10.02
CA PRO A 128 -0.73 21.17 -10.68
C PRO A 128 0.61 21.38 -9.98
N HIS A 129 1.25 20.28 -9.57
CA HIS A 129 2.60 20.31 -9.00
C HIS A 129 3.44 19.15 -9.54
N ALA A 130 4.76 19.34 -9.50
CA ALA A 130 5.72 18.36 -9.98
C ALA A 130 5.72 17.16 -9.04
N GLN A 131 5.69 15.97 -9.64
CA GLN A 131 5.84 14.68 -9.01
C GLN A 131 7.14 14.07 -9.52
N GLU A 132 7.88 13.43 -8.63
CA GLU A 132 8.91 12.47 -8.99
C GLU A 132 8.55 11.14 -8.34
N ARG A 133 8.50 10.07 -9.14
CA ARG A 133 8.10 8.74 -8.70
C ARG A 133 9.07 7.70 -9.24
N ARG A 134 9.38 6.70 -8.42
CA ARG A 134 10.37 5.68 -8.72
C ARG A 134 9.84 4.29 -8.40
N LEU A 135 10.24 3.30 -9.18
CA LEU A 135 9.96 1.90 -8.94
C LEU A 135 11.13 1.06 -9.42
N VAL A 136 11.58 0.09 -8.63
CA VAL A 136 12.54 -0.91 -9.09
C VAL A 136 11.78 -2.12 -9.61
N VAL A 137 12.05 -2.50 -10.87
CA VAL A 137 11.48 -3.68 -11.53
C VAL A 137 12.58 -4.66 -11.91
N GLY A 138 12.26 -5.96 -11.92
CA GLY A 138 13.19 -7.01 -12.30
C GLY A 138 13.66 -7.88 -11.13
N PRO A 139 14.63 -8.79 -11.37
CA PRO A 139 15.06 -9.78 -10.40
C PRO A 139 15.45 -9.17 -9.05
N GLY A 140 15.10 -9.84 -7.96
CA GLY A 140 15.40 -9.38 -6.59
C GLY A 140 14.62 -8.14 -6.14
N SER A 141 13.81 -7.51 -6.99
CA SER A 141 12.96 -6.38 -6.62
C SER A 141 11.57 -6.82 -6.14
N LEU A 142 10.80 -5.87 -5.60
CA LEU A 142 9.39 -6.09 -5.25
C LEU A 142 8.47 -6.24 -6.47
N CYS A 143 8.97 -5.93 -7.66
CA CYS A 143 8.26 -5.98 -8.92
C CYS A 143 9.05 -6.84 -9.91
N PRO A 144 9.18 -8.16 -9.65
CA PRO A 144 9.95 -9.04 -10.50
C PRO A 144 9.31 -9.14 -11.89
N TYR A 145 10.12 -9.54 -12.87
CA TYR A 145 9.61 -9.92 -14.18
C TYR A 145 8.83 -11.23 -14.03
N PRO A 146 7.55 -11.29 -14.42
CA PRO A 146 6.85 -12.56 -14.53
C PRO A 146 7.55 -13.50 -15.52
N ALA A 147 7.43 -14.81 -15.32
CA ALA A 147 7.88 -15.79 -16.30
C ALA A 147 7.25 -15.52 -17.68
N GLY A 148 8.08 -15.54 -18.73
CA GLY A 148 7.65 -15.24 -20.10
C GLY A 148 7.64 -13.76 -20.47
N THR A 149 8.14 -12.87 -19.60
CA THR A 149 8.34 -11.45 -19.96
C THR A 149 9.35 -11.33 -21.10
N ASP A 150 8.93 -10.73 -22.21
CA ASP A 150 9.77 -10.43 -23.38
C ASP A 150 10.24 -8.98 -23.36
N HIS A 151 9.35 -8.05 -22.99
CA HIS A 151 9.68 -6.63 -22.97
C HIS A 151 8.87 -5.85 -21.93
N LEU A 152 9.42 -4.70 -21.57
CA LEU A 152 8.79 -3.72 -20.71
C LEU A 152 8.26 -2.54 -21.53
N VAL A 153 7.19 -1.91 -21.05
CA VAL A 153 6.82 -0.55 -21.44
C VAL A 153 6.59 0.30 -20.20
N VAL A 154 7.10 1.53 -20.21
CA VAL A 154 6.79 2.52 -19.19
C VAL A 154 5.57 3.30 -19.65
N ARG A 155 4.49 3.28 -18.86
CA ARG A 155 3.15 3.72 -19.28
C ARG A 155 2.57 4.75 -18.32
N PHE A 156 2.08 5.84 -18.89
CA PHE A 156 1.12 6.74 -18.29
C PHE A 156 -0.27 6.38 -18.82
N SER A 157 -1.22 6.12 -17.92
CA SER A 157 -2.54 5.59 -18.27
C SER A 157 -3.67 6.38 -17.65
N PHE A 158 -4.81 6.38 -18.33
CA PHE A 158 -6.05 7.04 -17.93
C PHE A 158 -7.16 6.01 -18.02
N TRP A 159 -7.78 5.67 -16.89
CA TRP A 159 -8.80 4.64 -16.81
C TRP A 159 -10.09 5.15 -16.18
N SER A 160 -11.21 4.84 -16.81
CA SER A 160 -12.55 5.01 -16.25
C SER A 160 -13.53 4.11 -16.98
N LYS A 161 -14.54 3.60 -16.29
CA LYS A 161 -15.63 2.85 -16.90
C LYS A 161 -16.36 3.66 -17.97
N ASP A 162 -16.50 4.96 -17.73
CA ASP A 162 -17.32 5.89 -18.52
C ASP A 162 -16.46 6.90 -19.32
N GLY A 163 -15.15 6.60 -19.45
CA GLY A 163 -14.18 7.43 -20.13
C GLY A 163 -13.44 8.37 -19.19
N ALA A 164 -12.11 8.31 -19.20
CA ALA A 164 -11.28 9.11 -18.31
C ALA A 164 -11.10 10.52 -18.86
N ALA A 165 -11.05 11.51 -17.96
CA ALA A 165 -10.80 12.90 -18.30
C ALA A 165 -9.77 13.48 -17.32
N GLY A 166 -8.76 14.14 -17.87
CA GLY A 166 -7.63 14.67 -17.12
C GLY A 166 -6.40 14.78 -18.00
N ALA A 167 -5.32 15.34 -17.44
CA ALA A 167 -4.07 15.49 -18.15
C ALA A 167 -2.84 15.36 -17.23
N LEU A 168 -1.75 14.86 -17.80
CA LEU A 168 -0.41 14.88 -17.20
C LEU A 168 0.54 15.64 -18.12
N ALA A 169 1.52 16.36 -17.56
CA ALA A 169 2.70 16.77 -18.31
C ALA A 169 3.88 15.87 -17.90
N VAL A 170 4.34 15.00 -18.78
CA VAL A 170 5.51 14.15 -18.53
C VAL A 170 6.76 14.92 -18.92
N GLU A 171 7.73 15.03 -18.01
CA GLU A 171 9.00 15.70 -18.25
C GLU A 171 10.04 14.72 -18.79
N ARG A 172 10.27 13.65 -18.03
CA ARG A 172 11.32 12.68 -18.33
C ARG A 172 11.01 11.34 -17.67
N VAL A 173 11.51 10.29 -18.30
CA VAL A 173 11.59 8.94 -17.73
C VAL A 173 13.02 8.44 -17.83
N VAL A 174 13.56 7.94 -16.72
CA VAL A 174 14.93 7.41 -16.63
C VAL A 174 14.86 5.98 -16.14
N LEU A 175 15.55 5.07 -16.81
CA LEU A 175 15.79 3.71 -16.36
C LEU A 175 17.27 3.57 -16.01
N THR A 176 17.55 3.26 -14.76
CA THR A 176 18.93 3.07 -14.27
C THR A 176 19.10 1.63 -13.85
N GLU A 177 20.04 0.92 -14.47
CA GLU A 177 20.41 -0.43 -14.02
C GLU A 177 20.80 -0.43 -12.54
N GLN A 178 20.30 -1.40 -11.79
CA GLN A 178 20.57 -1.59 -10.37
C GLN A 178 21.31 -2.90 -10.16
N GLU A 179 22.13 -2.94 -9.11
CA GLU A 179 22.69 -4.20 -8.65
C GLU A 179 21.65 -5.03 -7.90
N LEU A 180 21.77 -6.36 -8.05
CA LEU A 180 21.00 -7.30 -7.27
C LEU A 180 21.36 -7.14 -5.80
N LYS A 181 20.36 -6.79 -4.98
CA LYS A 181 20.53 -6.78 -3.53
C LYS A 181 20.42 -8.22 -3.02
N GLU A 182 21.55 -8.92 -2.93
CA GLU A 182 21.62 -10.30 -2.43
C GLU A 182 21.16 -10.42 -0.95
N ASP A 183 21.18 -9.30 -0.22
CA ASP A 183 20.81 -9.20 1.19
C ASP A 183 19.39 -8.67 1.42
N ALA A 184 18.54 -8.63 0.39
CA ALA A 184 17.16 -8.18 0.53
C ALA A 184 16.25 -9.27 1.11
N TRP A 185 15.27 -8.86 1.92
CA TRP A 185 14.15 -9.73 2.27
C TRP A 185 13.34 -10.09 1.01
N PRO A 186 12.76 -11.31 0.92
CA PRO A 186 11.91 -11.69 -0.20
C PRO A 186 10.66 -10.79 -0.24
N PRO A 187 10.08 -10.46 -1.39
CA PRO A 187 8.93 -9.53 -1.49
C PRO A 187 7.71 -9.84 -0.61
N SER A 188 7.55 -11.10 -0.23
CA SER A 188 6.46 -11.62 0.58
C SER A 188 6.93 -12.69 1.58
N ILE A 189 6.31 -12.74 2.75
CA ILE A 189 6.50 -13.78 3.76
C ILE A 189 5.13 -14.26 4.21
N VAL A 190 4.86 -15.56 4.07
CA VAL A 190 3.67 -16.21 4.61
C VAL A 190 4.07 -16.95 5.87
N VAL A 191 3.40 -16.66 6.98
CA VAL A 191 3.61 -17.35 8.25
C VAL A 191 2.35 -18.12 8.64
N THR A 192 2.53 -19.36 9.09
CA THR A 192 1.45 -20.27 9.48
C THR A 192 1.64 -20.76 10.91
N CYS A 193 0.59 -20.62 11.73
CA CYS A 193 0.49 -21.15 13.08
C CYS A 193 -0.82 -21.93 13.22
N GLY A 194 -0.73 -23.25 13.36
CA GLY A 194 -1.92 -24.11 13.48
C GLY A 194 -2.91 -23.86 12.34
N ASP A 195 -4.12 -23.43 12.70
CA ASP A 195 -5.19 -23.17 11.74
C ASP A 195 -5.11 -21.79 11.07
N LEU A 196 -4.24 -20.88 11.54
CA LEU A 196 -4.14 -19.52 11.02
C LEU A 196 -2.90 -19.31 10.17
N SER A 197 -3.03 -18.50 9.12
CA SER A 197 -1.88 -17.93 8.43
C SER A 197 -2.13 -16.50 7.98
N THR A 198 -1.04 -15.72 7.88
CA THR A 198 -1.06 -14.36 7.35
C THR A 198 0.14 -14.15 6.42
N ARG A 199 0.05 -13.12 5.58
CA ARG A 199 1.12 -12.72 4.68
C ARG A 199 1.56 -11.31 4.99
N PHE A 200 2.86 -11.12 5.19
CA PHE A 200 3.52 -9.83 5.20
C PHE A 200 4.11 -9.55 3.83
N GLU A 201 4.04 -8.32 3.35
CA GLU A 201 4.55 -7.98 2.02
C GLU A 201 5.14 -6.59 1.97
N ALA A 202 6.23 -6.46 1.23
CA ALA A 202 6.97 -5.22 1.12
C ALA A 202 6.21 -4.14 0.34
N ARG A 203 5.34 -4.51 -0.61
CA ARG A 203 4.55 -3.54 -1.39
C ARG A 203 3.59 -2.72 -0.53
N SER A 204 3.18 -3.28 0.62
CA SER A 204 2.36 -2.62 1.65
C SER A 204 3.20 -2.21 2.86
N PHE A 205 4.51 -1.99 2.66
CA PHE A 205 5.44 -1.59 3.72
C PHE A 205 5.41 -2.54 4.92
N TRP A 206 5.43 -3.85 4.64
CA TRP A 206 5.58 -4.91 5.64
C TRP A 206 4.49 -4.95 6.72
N THR A 207 3.25 -4.67 6.33
CA THR A 207 2.06 -4.96 7.13
C THR A 207 1.54 -6.37 6.85
N PRO A 208 0.75 -6.99 7.75
CA PRO A 208 -0.08 -8.13 7.36
C PRO A 208 -0.97 -7.71 6.18
N TYR A 209 -1.39 -8.64 5.33
CA TYR A 209 -2.16 -8.33 4.10
C TYR A 209 -3.37 -9.23 3.86
N ARG A 210 -3.47 -10.33 4.63
CA ARG A 210 -4.59 -11.27 4.55
C ARG A 210 -4.64 -12.12 5.81
N LEU A 211 -5.81 -12.70 6.06
CA LEU A 211 -5.97 -13.77 7.04
C LEU A 211 -6.57 -14.99 6.36
N ASP A 212 -5.95 -16.13 6.61
CA ASP A 212 -6.34 -17.45 6.15
C ASP A 212 -6.66 -18.29 7.40
N TYR A 213 -7.79 -19.00 7.39
CA TYR A 213 -8.21 -19.90 8.47
C TYR A 213 -8.57 -21.27 7.90
N ARG A 214 -7.87 -22.32 8.35
CA ARG A 214 -8.01 -23.71 7.87
C ARG A 214 -7.97 -23.82 6.35
N GLY A 215 -7.01 -23.13 5.74
CA GLY A 215 -6.83 -23.08 4.28
C GLY A 215 -7.86 -22.23 3.52
N VAL A 216 -8.82 -21.59 4.22
CA VAL A 216 -9.80 -20.70 3.60
C VAL A 216 -9.41 -19.23 3.83
N ARG A 217 -9.25 -18.50 2.73
CA ARG A 217 -9.01 -17.04 2.74
C ARG A 217 -10.23 -16.31 3.27
N LEU A 218 -10.04 -15.45 4.28
CA LEU A 218 -11.11 -14.60 4.85
C LEU A 218 -10.95 -13.12 4.46
N GLY A 219 -9.70 -12.68 4.25
CA GLY A 219 -9.36 -11.33 3.79
C GLY A 219 -9.23 -11.23 2.27
N LYS A 220 -9.50 -10.06 1.69
CA LYS A 220 -9.25 -9.79 0.27
C LYS A 220 -7.75 -9.73 0.00
N ASP A 221 -7.29 -10.49 -1.00
CA ASP A 221 -5.90 -10.52 -1.45
C ASP A 221 -5.79 -10.07 -2.89
N SER A 222 -5.86 -8.76 -3.09
CA SER A 222 -5.67 -8.12 -4.38
C SER A 222 -5.14 -6.71 -4.16
N PHE A 223 -4.36 -6.20 -5.11
CA PHE A 223 -3.78 -4.86 -5.06
C PHE A 223 -4.83 -3.78 -4.68
N GLY A 224 -4.43 -2.82 -3.84
CA GLY A 224 -5.33 -1.80 -3.29
C GLY A 224 -6.13 -2.24 -2.05
N SER A 225 -6.06 -3.52 -1.65
CA SER A 225 -6.72 -4.03 -0.43
C SER A 225 -5.76 -4.02 0.75
N HIS A 226 -5.21 -2.84 1.03
CA HIS A 226 -4.21 -2.64 2.06
C HIS A 226 -4.76 -2.83 3.48
N TRP A 227 -3.93 -3.47 4.30
CA TRP A 227 -4.12 -3.72 5.72
C TRP A 227 -3.12 -2.89 6.53
N GLY A 228 -3.44 -2.53 7.76
CA GLY A 228 -2.54 -1.77 8.64
C GLY A 228 -3.02 -0.33 8.91
N THR A 229 -2.06 0.60 8.99
CA THR A 229 -2.28 2.01 9.35
C THR A 229 -2.12 2.96 8.17
N THR A 230 -3.09 3.85 7.99
CA THR A 230 -3.01 4.99 7.05
C THR A 230 -3.44 6.26 7.74
N VAL A 231 -2.85 7.38 7.32
CA VAL A 231 -3.22 8.70 7.84
C VAL A 231 -3.44 9.71 6.73
N THR A 232 -4.16 10.77 7.06
CA THR A 232 -4.22 12.02 6.30
C THR A 232 -3.99 13.18 7.25
N PHE A 233 -2.96 13.98 6.99
CA PHE A 233 -2.68 15.21 7.72
C PHE A 233 -3.64 16.33 7.29
N ARG A 234 -3.91 17.29 8.17
CA ARG A 234 -4.75 18.45 7.82
C ARG A 234 -4.14 19.22 6.64
N GLY A 235 -4.95 19.49 5.62
CA GLY A 235 -4.53 20.15 4.39
C GLY A 235 -3.91 19.22 3.35
N MET A 236 -3.62 17.96 3.69
CA MET A 236 -3.19 16.93 2.74
C MET A 236 -4.39 16.28 2.06
N ARG A 237 -4.26 15.93 0.78
CA ARG A 237 -5.28 15.18 0.03
C ARG A 237 -4.80 13.74 -0.19
N GLY A 238 -5.61 12.76 0.18
CA GLY A 238 -5.25 11.34 0.07
C GLY A 238 -4.56 10.77 1.31
N PHE A 239 -4.22 9.49 1.26
CA PHE A 239 -3.66 8.75 2.38
C PHE A 239 -2.15 8.52 2.23
N VAL A 240 -1.48 8.28 3.35
CA VAL A 240 -0.10 7.77 3.41
C VAL A 240 -0.04 6.62 4.43
N GLY A 241 0.71 5.58 4.10
CA GLY A 241 0.95 4.41 4.97
C GLY A 241 0.38 3.10 4.42
N SER A 242 0.98 1.98 4.80
CA SER A 242 0.49 0.62 4.51
C SER A 242 0.17 0.32 3.04
N GLY A 243 0.88 0.94 2.10
CA GLY A 243 0.71 0.77 0.65
C GLY A 243 -0.06 1.90 -0.03
N HIS A 244 -0.64 2.82 0.74
CA HIS A 244 -1.11 4.11 0.25
C HIS A 244 0.09 5.05 0.04
N ARG A 245 0.18 5.59 -1.18
CA ARG A 245 1.32 6.34 -1.75
C ARG A 245 0.87 7.62 -2.45
N GLU A 246 -0.36 8.07 -2.16
CA GLU A 246 -1.01 9.19 -2.83
C GLU A 246 -0.23 10.50 -2.63
N ASN A 247 0.42 10.65 -1.47
CA ASN A 247 1.29 11.79 -1.15
C ASN A 247 2.76 11.39 -1.19
N GLU A 248 3.17 10.50 -0.28
CA GLU A 248 4.54 10.02 -0.12
C GLU A 248 4.53 8.53 0.25
N ASP A 249 5.69 7.87 0.16
CA ASP A 249 5.87 6.51 0.64
C ASP A 249 6.10 6.49 2.15
N GLU A 250 5.61 5.45 2.83
CA GLU A 250 6.02 5.15 4.19
C GLU A 250 7.50 4.78 4.22
N VAL A 251 8.25 5.38 5.15
CA VAL A 251 9.67 5.07 5.34
C VAL A 251 9.76 3.95 6.37
N VAL A 252 10.08 2.74 5.91
CA VAL A 252 10.36 1.60 6.80
C VAL A 252 11.81 1.70 7.28
N GLU A 253 11.99 1.89 8.58
CA GLU A 253 13.29 2.06 9.22
C GLU A 253 13.90 0.70 9.59
N SER A 254 13.08 -0.21 10.12
CA SER A 254 13.50 -1.57 10.43
C SER A 254 12.33 -2.54 10.45
N VAL A 255 12.63 -3.80 10.15
CA VAL A 255 11.72 -4.94 10.32
C VAL A 255 12.43 -6.09 11.02
N GLU A 256 11.70 -6.83 11.82
CA GLU A 256 12.19 -8.03 12.50
C GLU A 256 11.10 -9.10 12.52
N LEU A 257 11.50 -10.35 12.29
CA LEU A 257 10.63 -11.51 12.40
C LEU A 257 11.22 -12.48 13.42
N LEU A 258 10.43 -12.82 14.44
CA LEU A 258 10.71 -13.89 15.37
C LEU A 258 9.79 -15.07 15.07
N ARG A 259 10.33 -16.28 15.16
CA ARG A 259 9.60 -17.55 15.13
C ARG A 259 9.88 -18.28 16.43
N ASP A 260 8.83 -18.63 17.16
CA ASP A 260 8.94 -19.36 18.43
C ASP A 260 9.88 -18.67 19.46
N GLY A 261 9.98 -17.34 19.41
CA GLY A 261 10.85 -16.54 20.28
C GLY A 261 12.27 -16.30 19.75
N GLU A 262 12.65 -16.93 18.63
CA GLU A 262 13.98 -16.79 18.03
C GLU A 262 13.93 -15.94 16.76
N LYS A 263 14.96 -15.10 16.57
CA LYS A 263 15.07 -14.25 15.38
C LYS A 263 15.30 -15.10 14.12
N VAL A 264 14.51 -14.85 13.08
CA VAL A 264 14.63 -15.54 11.79
C VAL A 264 15.62 -14.80 10.89
N ASP A 265 16.59 -15.53 10.34
CA ASP A 265 17.41 -15.02 9.22
C ASP A 265 16.62 -15.10 7.90
N VAL A 266 15.76 -14.10 7.71
CA VAL A 266 14.85 -14.02 6.56
C VAL A 266 15.61 -13.88 5.24
N VAL A 267 16.76 -13.22 5.25
CA VAL A 267 17.59 -13.02 4.05
C VAL A 267 18.15 -14.37 3.59
N ALA A 268 18.78 -15.12 4.49
CA ALA A 268 19.32 -16.43 4.16
C ALA A 268 18.23 -17.41 3.68
N LEU A 269 17.09 -17.46 4.37
CA LEU A 269 15.99 -18.37 4.03
C LEU A 269 15.22 -17.96 2.77
N GLY A 270 15.14 -16.65 2.51
CA GLY A 270 14.37 -16.03 1.45
C GLY A 270 15.16 -15.80 0.15
N ARG A 271 16.48 -16.03 0.15
CA ARG A 271 17.34 -15.77 -1.01
C ARG A 271 16.78 -16.41 -2.29
N GLY A 272 16.59 -15.58 -3.31
CA GLY A 272 16.08 -16.00 -4.62
C GLY A 272 14.57 -16.32 -4.66
N LYS A 273 13.83 -16.12 -3.57
CA LYS A 273 12.39 -16.40 -3.50
C LYS A 273 11.57 -15.13 -3.63
N THR A 274 10.47 -15.20 -4.37
CA THR A 274 9.46 -14.14 -4.41
C THR A 274 8.53 -14.17 -3.19
N GLU A 275 8.41 -15.34 -2.55
CA GLU A 275 7.65 -15.56 -1.33
C GLU A 275 8.35 -16.60 -0.44
N LEU A 276 8.51 -16.28 0.85
CA LEU A 276 9.04 -17.20 1.87
C LEU A 276 7.89 -17.72 2.73
N ALA A 277 7.65 -19.03 2.73
CA ALA A 277 6.69 -19.66 3.61
C ALA A 277 7.39 -20.20 4.88
N LEU A 278 6.84 -19.89 6.05
CA LEU A 278 7.33 -20.34 7.35
C LEU A 278 6.19 -20.93 8.18
N THR A 279 6.52 -21.92 9.01
CA THR A 279 5.60 -22.52 9.97
C THR A 279 6.25 -22.54 11.35
N GLY A 280 5.46 -22.28 12.39
CA GLY A 280 5.89 -22.20 13.78
C GLY A 280 4.69 -22.20 14.73
N ARG A 281 4.92 -22.26 16.04
CA ARG A 281 3.83 -22.17 17.03
C ARG A 281 3.39 -20.72 17.24
N GLU A 282 4.35 -19.82 17.06
CA GLU A 282 4.15 -18.38 17.16
C GLU A 282 5.09 -17.62 16.22
N PHE A 283 4.58 -16.51 15.68
CA PHE A 283 5.41 -15.49 15.04
C PHE A 283 5.16 -14.13 15.67
N LEU A 284 6.22 -13.32 15.75
CA LEU A 284 6.14 -11.90 16.07
C LEU A 284 6.87 -11.12 14.98
N PHE A 285 6.11 -10.29 14.27
CA PHE A 285 6.65 -9.33 13.32
C PHE A 285 6.70 -7.95 13.97
N ARG A 286 7.85 -7.27 13.92
CA ARG A 286 8.00 -5.89 14.37
C ARG A 286 8.41 -5.00 13.22
N LYS A 287 7.82 -3.81 13.14
CA LYS A 287 8.15 -2.78 12.16
C LYS A 287 8.30 -1.43 12.85
N HIS A 288 9.41 -0.75 12.56
CA HIS A 288 9.60 0.66 12.84
C HIS A 288 9.50 1.43 11.52
N SER A 289 8.71 2.50 11.53
CA SER A 289 8.46 3.28 10.32
C SER A 289 8.08 4.72 10.65
N SER A 290 8.17 5.60 9.66
CA SER A 290 7.69 6.97 9.74
C SER A 290 6.84 7.35 8.53
N LEU A 291 5.81 8.17 8.78
CA LEU A 291 4.92 8.73 7.76
C LEU A 291 5.24 10.22 7.61
N CYS A 292 5.68 10.61 6.41
CA CYS A 292 6.07 11.97 6.05
C CYS A 292 7.10 12.61 7.00
N GLY A 293 7.96 11.81 7.65
CA GLY A 293 8.93 12.27 8.65
C GLY A 293 8.33 12.89 9.92
N LYS A 294 7.00 12.84 10.11
CA LYS A 294 6.28 13.54 11.20
C LYS A 294 5.70 12.60 12.25
N LEU A 295 5.17 11.47 11.80
CA LEU A 295 4.54 10.47 12.67
C LEU A 295 5.36 9.18 12.64
N ARG A 296 5.94 8.81 13.79
CA ARG A 296 6.62 7.54 13.96
C ARG A 296 5.64 6.46 14.40
N LEU A 297 5.79 5.27 13.83
CA LEU A 297 4.98 4.10 14.12
C LEU A 297 5.88 2.93 14.53
N VAL A 298 5.54 2.30 15.64
CA VAL A 298 6.01 0.96 16.01
C VAL A 298 4.82 0.02 15.88
N CYS A 299 4.90 -0.91 14.94
CA CYS A 299 3.85 -1.90 14.69
C CYS A 299 4.36 -3.29 15.12
N GLU A 300 3.57 -3.98 15.91
CA GLU A 300 3.80 -5.38 16.26
C GLU A 300 2.63 -6.24 15.78
N THR A 301 2.91 -7.33 15.09
CA THR A 301 1.91 -8.32 14.67
C THR A 301 2.32 -9.67 15.20
N ARG A 302 1.53 -10.21 16.14
CA ARG A 302 1.74 -11.52 16.74
C ARG A 302 0.72 -12.50 16.20
N LEU A 303 1.18 -13.59 15.62
CA LEU A 303 0.34 -14.69 15.17
C LEU A 303 0.59 -15.91 16.07
N THR A 304 -0.49 -16.48 16.61
CA THR A 304 -0.48 -17.79 17.27
C THR A 304 -1.47 -18.72 16.57
N GLY A 305 -1.60 -19.96 17.05
CA GLY A 305 -2.62 -20.90 16.55
C GLY A 305 -4.07 -20.44 16.73
N GLU A 306 -4.32 -19.40 17.52
CA GLU A 306 -5.67 -18.96 17.90
C GLU A 306 -6.00 -17.51 17.53
N VAL A 307 -4.99 -16.63 17.50
CA VAL A 307 -5.20 -15.19 17.40
C VAL A 307 -4.15 -14.51 16.53
N LEU A 308 -4.60 -13.52 15.76
CA LEU A 308 -3.78 -12.46 15.19
C LEU A 308 -3.93 -11.24 16.11
N GLU A 309 -2.89 -10.90 16.87
CA GLU A 309 -2.83 -9.68 17.67
C GLU A 309 -2.02 -8.61 16.91
N GLU A 310 -2.57 -7.40 16.84
CA GLU A 310 -1.91 -6.26 16.22
C GLU A 310 -1.82 -5.13 17.23
N THR A 311 -0.63 -4.58 17.39
CA THR A 311 -0.35 -3.39 18.21
C THR A 311 0.24 -2.31 17.33
N VAL A 312 -0.26 -1.07 17.48
CA VAL A 312 0.33 0.11 16.87
C VAL A 312 0.58 1.14 17.97
N THR A 313 1.83 1.57 18.09
CA THR A 313 2.21 2.72 18.91
C THR A 313 2.61 3.85 18.00
N MET A 314 2.00 5.02 18.17
CA MET A 314 2.33 6.22 17.40
C MET A 314 2.85 7.35 18.28
N ARG A 315 3.80 8.12 17.74
CA ARG A 315 4.43 9.26 18.42
C ARG A 315 4.83 10.34 17.41
N CYS A 316 4.68 11.60 17.79
CA CYS A 316 5.24 12.76 17.09
C CYS A 316 5.95 13.68 18.08
N ASP A 317 6.80 14.58 17.59
CA ASP A 317 7.58 15.52 18.40
C ASP A 317 7.05 16.96 18.34
N GLU A 318 6.03 17.19 17.51
CA GLU A 318 5.31 18.46 17.37
C GLU A 318 3.80 18.21 17.43
N ASP A 319 3.02 19.27 17.68
CA ASP A 319 1.57 19.23 17.48
C ASP A 319 1.29 18.87 16.02
N LEU A 320 0.58 17.76 15.80
CA LEU A 320 0.38 17.20 14.47
C LEU A 320 -1.13 17.21 14.12
N PRO A 321 -1.60 18.21 13.36
CA PRO A 321 -3.00 18.29 12.97
C PRO A 321 -3.37 17.18 11.98
N MET A 322 -4.33 16.36 12.35
CA MET A 322 -4.83 15.24 11.58
C MET A 322 -6.18 15.58 10.95
N SER A 323 -6.38 15.16 9.71
CA SER A 323 -7.74 14.98 9.17
C SER A 323 -8.29 13.64 9.63
N LEU A 324 -7.48 12.58 9.60
CA LEU A 324 -7.94 11.22 9.90
C LEU A 324 -6.77 10.25 10.15
N VAL A 325 -6.97 9.33 11.09
CA VAL A 325 -6.13 8.14 11.28
C VAL A 325 -7.00 6.90 11.18
N TYR A 326 -6.57 5.96 10.35
CA TYR A 326 -7.12 4.61 10.28
C TYR A 326 -6.06 3.62 10.73
N HIS A 327 -6.35 2.85 11.76
CA HIS A 327 -5.58 1.69 12.18
C HIS A 327 -6.31 0.39 11.80
N PHE A 328 -5.56 -0.70 11.81
CA PHE A 328 -6.05 -2.08 11.67
C PHE A 328 -7.08 -2.26 10.55
N MET A 329 -6.76 -1.71 9.38
CA MET A 329 -7.60 -1.90 8.21
C MET A 329 -7.68 -3.38 7.86
N HIS A 330 -8.88 -3.96 7.84
CA HIS A 330 -9.08 -5.34 7.39
C HIS A 330 -10.13 -5.40 6.28
N PRO A 331 -9.72 -5.36 5.00
CA PRO A 331 -10.62 -5.59 3.86
C PRO A 331 -11.06 -7.05 3.82
N TRP A 332 -12.18 -7.38 4.46
CA TRP A 332 -12.76 -8.72 4.40
C TRP A 332 -13.38 -9.01 3.04
N LEU A 333 -13.46 -10.29 2.68
CA LEU A 333 -14.12 -10.72 1.45
C LEU A 333 -15.58 -10.28 1.41
N VAL A 334 -16.10 -10.03 0.20
CA VAL A 334 -17.52 -9.68 -0.03
C VAL A 334 -18.48 -10.81 0.35
N THR A 335 -17.96 -12.04 0.52
CA THR A 335 -18.71 -13.19 1.02
C THR A 335 -19.01 -13.09 2.51
N MET A 336 -18.36 -12.18 3.25
CA MET A 336 -18.81 -11.80 4.59
C MET A 336 -20.15 -11.09 4.45
N SER A 337 -21.21 -11.80 4.80
CA SER A 337 -22.60 -11.42 4.62
C SER A 337 -23.16 -10.67 5.82
N ASP A 338 -22.59 -10.87 7.00
CA ASP A 338 -23.17 -10.42 8.25
C ASP A 338 -22.14 -9.72 9.16
N TYR A 339 -22.63 -8.84 10.02
CA TYR A 339 -21.85 -8.22 11.08
C TYR A 339 -22.58 -8.27 12.43
N LEU A 340 -21.78 -8.31 13.51
CA LEU A 340 -22.25 -8.25 14.88
C LEU A 340 -21.24 -7.48 15.73
N ALA A 341 -21.67 -6.68 16.69
CA ALA A 341 -20.79 -6.01 17.63
C ALA A 341 -21.48 -5.75 18.97
N GLU A 342 -20.68 -5.54 20.01
CA GLU A 342 -21.14 -5.07 21.32
C GLU A 342 -20.54 -3.70 21.60
N GLY A 343 -21.40 -2.67 21.71
CA GLY A 343 -21.02 -1.33 22.11
C GLY A 343 -20.37 -1.29 23.49
N LEU A 344 -19.67 -0.21 23.80
CA LEU A 344 -19.14 0.00 25.17
C LEU A 344 -20.24 0.03 26.23
N ASP A 345 -21.45 0.44 25.84
CA ASP A 345 -22.67 0.44 26.65
C ASP A 345 -23.35 -0.94 26.77
N GLY A 346 -22.76 -1.98 26.16
CA GLY A 346 -23.30 -3.35 26.14
C GLY A 346 -24.41 -3.58 25.12
N LYS A 347 -24.82 -2.56 24.34
CA LYS A 347 -25.83 -2.77 23.29
C LYS A 347 -25.26 -3.59 22.16
N ILE A 348 -26.06 -4.52 21.67
CA ILE A 348 -25.72 -5.33 20.49
C ILE A 348 -26.12 -4.59 19.22
N ILE A 349 -25.18 -4.53 18.27
CA ILE A 349 -25.37 -3.98 16.93
C ILE A 349 -25.22 -5.14 15.96
N ALA A 350 -26.24 -5.45 15.18
CA ALA A 350 -26.24 -6.56 14.24
C ALA A 350 -26.86 -6.15 12.91
N GLY A 351 -26.51 -6.87 11.85
CA GLY A 351 -27.15 -6.70 10.54
C GLY A 351 -26.38 -7.38 9.42
N GLU A 352 -26.77 -7.05 8.20
CA GLU A 352 -26.21 -7.62 6.97
C GLU A 352 -25.47 -6.57 6.16
N PHE A 353 -24.46 -7.03 5.43
CA PHE A 353 -23.82 -6.22 4.40
C PHE A 353 -24.61 -6.33 3.10
N VAL A 354 -25.12 -5.20 2.62
CA VAL A 354 -25.95 -5.09 1.40
C VAL A 354 -25.22 -4.43 0.24
N GLY A 355 -24.00 -3.94 0.46
CA GLY A 355 -23.16 -3.34 -0.58
C GLY A 355 -23.63 -1.96 -1.06
N ASP A 356 -24.25 -1.16 -0.21
CA ASP A 356 -24.72 0.20 -0.55
C ASP A 356 -23.63 1.29 -0.43
N GLY A 357 -22.43 0.93 0.04
CA GLY A 357 -21.34 1.87 0.31
C GLY A 357 -21.44 2.60 1.65
N GLY A 358 -22.45 2.30 2.47
CA GLY A 358 -22.66 2.87 3.79
C GLY A 358 -21.71 2.33 4.87
N GLY A 359 -21.67 3.04 6.00
CA GLY A 359 -20.99 2.59 7.20
C GLY A 359 -21.83 1.57 7.98
N ARG A 360 -21.21 0.49 8.43
CA ARG A 360 -21.75 -0.43 9.44
C ARG A 360 -20.91 -0.31 10.70
N ILE A 361 -21.56 -0.28 11.87
CA ILE A 361 -20.90 -0.10 13.17
C ILE A 361 -20.04 1.18 13.16
N GLU A 362 -20.61 2.33 13.51
CA GLU A 362 -19.90 3.62 13.48
C GLU A 362 -19.67 4.21 14.88
N VAL A 363 -19.43 3.33 15.85
CA VAL A 363 -19.32 3.66 17.27
C VAL A 363 -18.15 2.91 17.91
N PRO A 364 -17.67 3.35 19.09
CA PRO A 364 -16.81 2.52 19.93
C PRO A 364 -17.49 1.19 20.31
N VAL A 365 -16.75 0.09 20.23
CA VAL A 365 -17.25 -1.26 20.56
C VAL A 365 -16.21 -2.02 21.36
N LYS A 366 -16.64 -2.94 22.22
CA LYS A 366 -15.74 -3.86 22.92
C LYS A 366 -15.16 -4.89 21.95
N TRP A 367 -16.00 -5.35 21.02
CA TRP A 367 -15.64 -6.27 19.96
C TRP A 367 -16.60 -6.11 18.79
N SER A 368 -16.16 -6.51 17.60
CA SER A 368 -16.99 -6.66 16.40
C SER A 368 -16.66 -7.98 15.71
N ALA A 369 -17.57 -8.47 14.88
CA ALA A 369 -17.45 -9.72 14.17
C ALA A 369 -18.03 -9.57 12.77
N VAL A 370 -17.46 -10.31 11.82
CA VAL A 370 -18.02 -10.54 10.50
C VAL A 370 -18.14 -12.03 10.24
N TYR A 371 -19.18 -12.43 9.52
CA TYR A 371 -19.43 -13.84 9.21
C TYR A 371 -19.85 -14.02 7.76
N SER A 372 -19.40 -15.13 7.18
CA SER A 372 -19.80 -15.58 5.85
C SER A 372 -20.66 -16.83 5.97
N ARG A 373 -21.96 -16.69 5.69
CA ARG A 373 -22.87 -17.83 5.59
C ARG A 373 -22.43 -18.83 4.52
N GLN A 374 -21.84 -18.33 3.43
CA GLN A 374 -21.33 -19.16 2.35
C GLN A 374 -20.13 -20.02 2.78
N LEU A 375 -19.20 -19.45 3.57
CA LEU A 375 -17.99 -20.16 4.00
C LEU A 375 -18.19 -20.94 5.30
N GLY A 376 -19.25 -20.67 6.05
CA GLY A 376 -19.43 -21.21 7.40
C GLY A 376 -18.38 -20.68 8.39
N LYS A 377 -17.78 -19.52 8.10
CA LYS A 377 -16.61 -18.99 8.80
C LYS A 377 -16.73 -17.49 9.05
N GLY A 378 -16.15 -17.02 10.13
CA GLY A 378 -16.12 -15.61 10.48
C GLY A 378 -14.88 -15.22 11.27
N THR A 379 -14.80 -13.94 11.61
CA THR A 379 -13.78 -13.39 12.50
C THR A 379 -14.44 -12.57 13.61
N VAL A 380 -13.82 -12.57 14.79
CA VAL A 380 -14.13 -11.66 15.89
C VAL A 380 -12.89 -10.83 16.17
N THR A 381 -13.03 -9.52 16.12
CA THR A 381 -12.02 -8.52 16.45
C THR A 381 -12.38 -7.86 17.78
N SER A 382 -11.60 -8.13 18.82
CA SER A 382 -11.73 -7.53 20.16
C SER A 382 -10.78 -6.35 20.31
N ILE A 383 -11.27 -5.27 20.90
CA ILE A 383 -10.45 -4.10 21.24
C ILE A 383 -9.80 -4.36 22.60
N VAL A 384 -8.47 -4.40 22.62
CA VAL A 384 -7.69 -4.73 23.83
C VAL A 384 -7.20 -3.46 24.51
N GLU A 385 -6.75 -2.48 23.72
CA GLU A 385 -6.13 -1.28 24.26
C GLU A 385 -6.39 -0.08 23.36
N THR A 386 -6.71 1.05 23.98
CA THR A 386 -6.83 2.37 23.34
C THR A 386 -6.32 3.44 24.30
N PRO A 387 -5.70 4.52 23.82
CA PRO A 387 -5.22 5.57 24.70
C PRO A 387 -6.41 6.30 25.36
N GLN A 388 -6.30 6.56 26.66
CA GLN A 388 -7.34 7.24 27.43
C GLN A 388 -7.54 8.67 26.96
N GLY A 389 -8.79 9.14 26.95
CA GLY A 389 -9.13 10.55 26.65
C GLY A 389 -9.15 10.91 25.15
N TYR A 390 -8.88 9.97 24.24
CA TYR A 390 -8.93 10.22 22.80
C TYR A 390 -10.14 9.54 22.15
N PRO A 391 -10.88 10.25 21.28
CA PRO A 391 -12.02 9.67 20.60
C PRO A 391 -11.56 8.67 19.54
N TRP A 392 -12.28 7.56 19.48
CA TRP A 392 -12.11 6.54 18.45
C TRP A 392 -13.46 5.90 18.13
N LYS A 393 -13.54 5.16 17.03
CA LYS A 393 -14.67 4.31 16.70
C LYS A 393 -14.22 3.16 15.80
N ILE A 394 -15.04 2.12 15.73
CA ILE A 394 -14.98 1.20 14.60
C ILE A 394 -15.82 1.76 13.46
N HIS A 395 -15.46 1.42 12.24
CA HIS A 395 -16.23 1.67 11.02
C HIS A 395 -16.03 0.51 10.06
N TYR A 396 -17.11 -0.12 9.61
CA TYR A 396 -17.08 -1.05 8.49
C TYR A 396 -17.62 -0.38 7.24
N TRP A 397 -16.84 -0.38 6.17
CA TRP A 397 -17.27 0.15 4.88
C TRP A 397 -17.83 -0.95 3.98
N ASP A 398 -19.13 -0.86 3.68
CA ASP A 398 -19.88 -1.87 2.93
C ASP A 398 -19.80 -1.66 1.41
N ARG A 399 -18.64 -1.92 0.81
CA ARG A 399 -18.41 -1.67 -0.61
C ARG A 399 -18.88 -2.83 -1.49
N LYS A 400 -19.88 -2.59 -2.34
CA LYS A 400 -20.35 -3.56 -3.35
C LYS A 400 -19.18 -4.12 -4.17
N ASP A 401 -19.15 -5.45 -4.31
CA ASP A 401 -18.19 -6.19 -5.15
C ASP A 401 -16.70 -5.95 -4.85
N ILE A 402 -16.36 -5.15 -3.83
CA ILE A 402 -15.00 -4.78 -3.47
C ILE A 402 -14.61 -5.46 -2.16
N TYR A 403 -15.23 -5.14 -1.02
CA TYR A 403 -14.90 -5.70 0.30
C TYR A 403 -15.96 -5.35 1.37
N ARG A 404 -15.79 -5.89 2.59
CA ARG A 404 -16.37 -5.36 3.84
C ARG A 404 -15.22 -4.88 4.73
N LYS A 405 -14.81 -3.62 4.61
CA LYS A 405 -13.52 -3.19 5.19
C LYS A 405 -13.71 -2.64 6.59
N HIS A 406 -13.11 -3.32 7.57
CA HIS A 406 -12.96 -2.84 8.94
C HIS A 406 -11.95 -1.70 9.01
N TYR A 407 -12.25 -0.70 9.84
CA TYR A 407 -11.38 0.40 10.21
C TYR A 407 -11.50 0.66 11.70
N PHE A 408 -10.36 0.80 12.38
CA PHE A 408 -10.30 1.53 13.64
C PHE A 408 -10.01 3.00 13.32
N VAL A 409 -10.95 3.89 13.61
CA VAL A 409 -10.87 5.31 13.28
C VAL A 409 -10.45 6.09 14.51
N ALA A 410 -9.38 6.89 14.40
CA ALA A 410 -8.89 7.77 15.44
C ALA A 410 -8.57 9.17 14.87
N PHE A 411 -8.48 10.16 15.75
CA PHE A 411 -8.04 11.53 15.44
C PHE A 411 -8.74 12.16 14.21
N GLN A 412 -10.03 11.90 14.02
CA GLN A 412 -10.81 12.53 12.97
C GLN A 412 -10.95 14.04 13.27
N ASN A 413 -10.34 14.87 12.43
CA ASN A 413 -10.25 16.32 12.59
C ASN A 413 -9.65 16.78 13.94
N ALA A 414 -8.74 16.00 14.52
CA ALA A 414 -8.09 16.30 15.80
C ALA A 414 -6.58 16.52 15.65
N THR A 415 -5.90 16.85 16.76
CA THR A 415 -4.45 17.04 16.80
C THR A 415 -3.83 15.94 17.68
N ILE A 416 -2.75 15.33 17.21
CA ILE A 416 -1.90 14.47 18.04
C ILE A 416 -0.91 15.38 18.77
N PRO A 417 -0.87 15.38 20.11
CA PRO A 417 0.07 16.23 20.84
C PRO A 417 1.49 15.63 20.84
N PRO A 418 2.53 16.46 20.99
CA PRO A 418 3.90 16.01 20.97
C PRO A 418 4.25 15.16 22.19
N GLY A 419 5.20 14.24 22.00
CA GLY A 419 5.93 13.61 23.09
C GLY A 419 5.21 12.48 23.83
N ILE A 420 3.99 12.13 23.42
CA ILE A 420 3.21 11.02 23.98
C ILE A 420 3.22 9.80 23.08
N ASP A 421 3.22 8.61 23.68
CA ASP A 421 3.07 7.34 22.98
C ASP A 421 1.60 6.93 23.04
N LEU A 422 0.96 6.93 21.87
CA LEU A 422 -0.44 6.54 21.72
C LEU A 422 -0.50 5.10 21.23
N ARG A 423 -0.83 4.19 22.14
CA ARG A 423 -0.84 2.74 21.90
C ARG A 423 -2.26 2.22 21.68
N TYR A 424 -2.43 1.50 20.59
CA TYR A 424 -3.65 0.80 20.21
C TYR A 424 -3.35 -0.69 20.06
N ARG A 425 -4.26 -1.55 20.50
CA ARG A 425 -4.11 -3.00 20.38
C ARG A 425 -5.45 -3.68 20.12
N LEU A 426 -5.47 -4.60 19.17
CA LEU A 426 -6.61 -5.48 18.93
C LEU A 426 -6.21 -6.93 18.76
N ARG A 427 -7.19 -7.82 18.88
CA ARG A 427 -7.07 -9.26 18.66
C ARG A 427 -8.14 -9.73 17.71
N THR A 428 -7.73 -10.43 16.65
CA THR A 428 -8.63 -11.04 15.68
C THR A 428 -8.55 -12.56 15.79
N ARG A 429 -9.69 -13.20 16.06
CA ARG A 429 -9.85 -14.66 16.11
C ARG A 429 -10.74 -15.11 14.97
N ALA A 430 -10.35 -16.14 14.23
CA ALA A 430 -11.22 -16.78 13.26
C ALA A 430 -12.06 -17.87 13.93
N PHE A 431 -13.23 -18.16 13.38
CA PHE A 431 -14.08 -19.25 13.84
C PHE A 431 -14.85 -19.89 12.69
N GLU A 432 -15.36 -21.08 12.95
CA GLU A 432 -16.20 -21.88 12.07
C GLU A 432 -17.43 -22.34 12.84
N CYS A 433 -18.60 -22.21 12.24
CA CYS A 433 -19.88 -22.67 12.78
C CYS A 433 -20.96 -22.61 11.68
N ASP A 434 -22.09 -23.26 11.94
CA ASP A 434 -23.29 -23.09 11.12
C ASP A 434 -23.86 -21.66 11.25
N ALA A 435 -24.72 -21.31 10.28
CA ALA A 435 -25.32 -19.99 10.17
C ALA A 435 -26.43 -19.73 11.22
N GLU A 436 -26.89 -20.74 11.95
CA GLU A 436 -27.89 -20.57 13.00
C GLU A 436 -27.22 -20.18 14.33
N SER A 437 -26.00 -20.67 14.57
CA SER A 437 -25.27 -20.55 15.83
C SER A 437 -24.23 -19.42 15.81
N TRP A 438 -23.99 -18.76 14.67
CA TRP A 438 -22.84 -17.85 14.53
C TRP A 438 -22.92 -16.62 15.44
N HIS A 439 -24.10 -16.06 15.71
CA HIS A 439 -24.27 -14.98 16.69
C HIS A 439 -23.78 -15.41 18.07
N GLN A 440 -24.23 -16.57 18.55
CA GLN A 440 -23.83 -17.10 19.85
C GLN A 440 -22.32 -17.34 19.91
N ARG A 441 -21.76 -17.92 18.85
CA ARG A 441 -20.32 -18.18 18.76
C ARG A 441 -19.51 -16.89 18.77
N ALA A 442 -19.92 -15.87 18.01
CA ALA A 442 -19.25 -14.58 17.97
C ALA A 442 -19.31 -13.87 19.33
N MET A 443 -20.46 -13.89 20.02
CA MET A 443 -20.60 -13.33 21.36
C MET A 443 -19.72 -14.03 22.40
N GLU A 444 -19.66 -15.37 22.37
CA GLU A 444 -18.80 -16.16 23.25
C GLU A 444 -17.33 -15.76 23.09
N LEU A 445 -16.85 -15.67 21.85
CA LEU A 445 -15.47 -15.30 21.53
C LEU A 445 -15.19 -13.83 21.87
N GLY A 446 -16.11 -12.93 21.53
CA GLY A 446 -15.98 -11.49 21.78
C GLY A 446 -15.84 -11.16 23.26
N ARG A 447 -16.61 -11.83 24.11
CA ARG A 447 -16.57 -11.64 25.58
C ARG A 447 -15.37 -12.30 26.24
N ARG A 448 -14.84 -13.40 25.69
CA ARG A 448 -13.58 -14.02 26.16
C ARG A 448 -12.33 -13.22 25.79
N GLY A 449 -12.39 -12.44 24.70
CA GLY A 449 -11.27 -11.64 24.21
C GLY A 449 -10.97 -10.39 25.06
N ILE A 450 -11.90 -9.97 25.91
CA ILE A 450 -11.76 -8.85 26.83
C ILE A 450 -11.12 -9.37 28.12
N VAL A 451 -9.82 -9.64 28.08
CA VAL A 451 -9.05 -9.73 29.34
C VAL A 451 -8.76 -8.29 29.73
N THR A 452 -9.59 -7.73 30.61
CA THR A 452 -9.20 -6.58 31.43
C THR A 452 -8.08 -7.06 32.34
N ASP A 453 -6.94 -6.38 32.30
CA ASP A 453 -5.88 -6.54 33.32
C ASP A 453 -6.46 -6.42 34.75
#